data_AF-A0A1F5TGE2-F1
#
_entry.id   AF-A0A1F5TGE2-F1
#
_cell.length_a   1.000
_cell.length_b   1.000
_cell.length_c   1.000
_cell.angle_alpha   90.00
_cell.angle_beta   90.00
_cell.angle_gamma   90.00
#
_symmetry.space_group_name_H-M   'P 1'
#
loop_
_entity.id
_entity.type
_entity.pdbx_description
1 polymer ?
#
loop_
_entity_poly.entity_id
_entity_poly.type
_entity_poly.pdbx_seq_one_letter_code
_entity_poly.pdbx_strand_id
1 'polypeptide(L)' 'METTKDVLFKGKKIRKALFQKEWWFSVVDVIEALTNSDRPSVYWTAMKARVKEDDGFQLFTICRQLKLESAD' A
#
# COMPACT_ATOMS: atom_id res chain seq x y z
N MET A 1 -6.98 8.16 -22.29
CA MET A 1 -6.11 7.48 -21.32
C MET A 1 -7.02 6.79 -20.33
N GLU A 2 -6.99 5.45 -20.26
CA GLU A 2 -7.94 4.68 -19.45
C GLU A 2 -7.71 5.00 -17.96
N THR A 3 -8.65 5.73 -17.37
CA THR A 3 -8.68 6.03 -15.94
C THR A 3 -8.89 4.73 -15.17
N THR A 4 -7.84 4.20 -14.57
CA THR A 4 -7.93 3.13 -13.58
C THR A 4 -8.82 3.61 -12.44
N LYS A 5 -10.11 3.22 -12.47
CA LYS A 5 -11.08 3.55 -11.41
C LYS A 5 -10.58 3.02 -10.07
N ASP A 6 -10.25 3.92 -9.14
CA ASP A 6 -9.88 3.56 -7.76
C ASP A 6 -10.91 2.63 -7.12
N VAL A 7 -10.44 1.76 -6.23
CA VAL A 7 -11.32 0.88 -5.45
C VAL A 7 -11.72 1.60 -4.18
N LEU A 8 -13.02 1.66 -3.90
CA LEU A 8 -13.56 2.19 -2.65
C LEU A 8 -13.67 1.06 -1.64
N PHE A 9 -13.04 1.24 -0.47
CA PHE A 9 -13.17 0.33 0.67
C PHE A 9 -13.46 1.16 1.92
N LYS A 10 -14.61 0.90 2.56
CA LYS A 10 -15.08 1.66 3.75
C LYS A 10 -15.07 3.19 3.56
N GLY A 11 -15.37 3.67 2.34
CA GLY A 11 -15.35 5.10 2.02
C GLY A 11 -13.95 5.69 1.80
N LYS A 12 -12.89 4.89 1.92
CA LYS A 12 -11.52 5.27 1.59
C LYS A 12 -11.15 4.77 0.19
N LYS A 13 -10.44 5.60 -0.57
CA LYS A 13 -9.92 5.23 -1.90
C LYS A 13 -8.64 4.43 -1.73
N ILE A 14 -8.54 3.30 -2.42
CA ILE A 14 -7.34 2.49 -2.51
C ILE A 14 -6.85 2.58 -3.95
N ARG A 15 -5.66 3.18 -4.12
CA ARG A 15 -5.00 3.24 -5.42
C ARG A 15 -4.64 1.84 -5.88
N LYS A 16 -4.89 1.59 -7.16
CA LYS A 16 -4.49 0.36 -7.83
C LYS A 16 -3.87 0.65 -9.19
N ALA A 17 -3.01 -0.25 -9.63
CA ALA A 17 -2.50 -0.25 -10.99
C ALA A 17 -2.51 -1.67 -11.55
N LEU A 18 -2.79 -1.79 -12.84
CA LEU A 18 -2.58 -3.03 -13.56
C LEU A 18 -1.10 -3.06 -13.99
N PHE A 19 -0.31 -3.96 -13.41
CA PHE A 19 1.11 -4.11 -13.70
C PHE A 19 1.42 -5.59 -13.96
N GLN A 20 2.10 -5.89 -15.07
CA GLN A 20 2.40 -7.27 -15.50
C GLN A 20 1.17 -8.21 -15.56
N LYS A 21 0.01 -7.68 -15.97
CA LYS A 21 -1.29 -8.40 -15.99
C LYS A 21 -1.82 -8.80 -14.59
N GLU A 22 -1.24 -8.24 -13.53
CA GLU A 22 -1.70 -8.43 -12.16
C GLU A 22 -2.21 -7.09 -11.59
N TRP A 23 -3.16 -7.17 -10.66
CA TRP A 23 -3.62 -6.00 -9.93
C TRP A 23 -2.73 -5.76 -8.73
N TRP A 24 -2.11 -4.58 -8.72
CA TRP A 24 -1.29 -4.12 -7.61
C TRP A 24 -2.02 -3.00 -6.87
N PHE A 25 -1.88 -2.97 -5.55
CA PHE A 25 -2.56 -2.03 -4.67
C PHE A 25 -1.56 -1.28 -3.80
N SER A 26 -1.88 -0.04 -3.45
CA SER A 26 -1.10 0.73 -2.47
C SER A 26 -1.28 0.13 -1.07
N VAL A 27 -0.20 -0.38 -0.50
CA VAL A 27 -0.17 -0.90 0.88
C VAL A 27 -0.49 0.21 1.88
N VAL A 28 -0.06 1.45 1.62
CA VAL A 28 -0.32 2.59 2.52
C VAL A 28 -1.81 2.92 2.56
N ASP A 29 -2.49 2.89 1.41
CA ASP A 29 -3.93 3.20 1.33
C ASP A 29 -4.75 2.09 2.01
N VAL A 30 -4.32 0.82 1.88
CA VAL A 30 -4.91 -0.31 2.61
C VAL A 30 -4.76 -0.14 4.11
N ILE A 31 -3.57 0.27 4.59
CA ILE A 31 -3.32 0.52 6.01
C ILE A 31 -4.21 1.66 6.50
N GLU A 32 -4.31 2.76 5.77
CA GLU A 32 -5.20 3.87 6.12
C GLU A 32 -6.65 3.38 6.23
N ALA A 33 -7.14 2.64 5.24
CA ALA A 33 -8.52 2.17 5.21
C ALA A 33 -8.86 1.14 6.30
N LEU A 34 -7.88 0.39 6.79
CA LEU A 34 -8.06 -0.59 7.86
C LEU A 34 -7.87 -0.01 9.26
N THR A 35 -6.96 0.94 9.42
CA THR A 35 -6.53 1.45 10.74
C THR A 35 -7.08 2.84 11.05
N ASN A 36 -7.58 3.57 10.05
CA ASN A 36 -7.89 5.01 10.14
C ASN A 36 -6.73 5.83 10.71
N SER A 37 -5.48 5.38 10.52
CA SER A 37 -4.31 6.10 11.00
C SER A 37 -4.09 7.38 10.19
N ASP A 38 -3.82 8.48 10.87
CA ASP A 38 -3.43 9.75 10.24
C ASP A 38 -2.02 9.67 9.59
N ARG A 39 -1.23 8.65 9.94
CA ARG A 39 0.15 8.45 9.44
C ARG A 39 0.37 7.00 8.98
N PRO A 40 -0.36 6.52 7.95
CA PRO A 40 -0.33 5.13 7.52
C PRO A 40 1.05 4.68 6.99
N SER A 41 1.85 5.61 6.45
CA SER A 41 3.22 5.36 6.01
C SER A 41 4.20 5.06 7.17
N VAL A 42 3.99 5.72 8.31
CA VAL A 42 4.75 5.46 9.55
C VAL A 42 4.33 4.12 10.13
N TYR A 43 3.03 3.82 10.14
CA TYR A 43 2.50 2.53 10.54
C TYR A 43 3.12 1.39 9.71
N TRP A 44 3.15 1.54 8.38
CA TRP A 44 3.82 0.57 7.49
C TRP A 44 5.29 0.37 7.85
N THR A 45 6.00 1.45 8.18
CA THR A 45 7.42 1.38 8.56
C THR A 45 7.61 0.62 9.88
N ALA A 46 6.79 0.91 10.89
CA ALA A 46 6.81 0.19 12.16
C ALA A 46 6.45 -1.29 11.98
N MET A 47 5.46 -1.60 11.14
CA MET A 47 5.06 -2.97 10.86
C MET A 47 6.18 -3.76 10.18
N LYS A 48 6.89 -3.16 9.20
CA LYS A 48 8.08 -3.78 8.59
C LYS A 48 9.20 -4.04 9.59
N ALA A 49 9.40 -3.13 10.55
CA ALA A 49 10.41 -3.32 11.60
C ALA A 49 10.06 -4.53 12.47
N ARG A 50 8.80 -4.64 12.93
CA ARG A 50 8.30 -5.77 13.72
C ARG A 50 8.42 -7.10 12.98
N VAL A 51 7.95 -7.18 11.73
CA VAL A 51 8.05 -8.40 10.91
C VAL A 51 9.51 -8.83 10.69
N LYS A 52 10.42 -7.87 10.53
CA LYS A 52 11.84 -8.17 10.41
C LYS A 52 12.42 -8.72 11.73
N GLU A 53 11.96 -8.22 12.86
CA GLU A 53 12.42 -8.64 14.19
C GLU A 53 11.86 -10.01 14.58
N ASP A 54 10.55 -10.22 14.39
CA ASP A 54 9.84 -11.42 14.80
C ASP A 54 10.07 -12.61 13.85
N ASP A 55 9.95 -12.37 12.52
CA ASP A 55 9.96 -13.44 11.51
C ASP A 55 11.24 -13.45 10.66
N GLY A 56 12.17 -12.51 10.88
CA GLY A 56 13.39 -12.35 10.08
C GLY A 56 13.14 -11.90 8.62
N PHE A 57 11.89 -11.59 8.27
CA PHE A 57 11.47 -11.37 6.88
C PHE A 57 11.65 -9.90 6.43
N GLN A 58 12.42 -9.68 5.36
CA GLN A 58 12.74 -8.34 4.86
C GLN A 58 11.80 -7.89 3.73
N LEU A 59 10.65 -7.33 4.09
CA LEU A 59 9.67 -6.79 3.14
C LEU A 59 10.23 -5.73 2.18
N PHE A 60 11.23 -4.95 2.61
CA PHE A 60 11.85 -3.91 1.78
C PHE A 60 12.58 -4.47 0.54
N THR A 61 13.06 -5.71 0.61
CA THR A 61 13.80 -6.36 -0.47
C THR A 61 12.87 -6.87 -1.57
N ILE A 62 11.61 -7.17 -1.22
CA ILE A 62 10.62 -7.76 -2.12
C ILE A 62 9.63 -6.69 -2.62
N CYS A 63 9.19 -5.79 -1.75
CA CYS A 63 8.29 -4.71 -2.10
C CYS A 63 9.06 -3.59 -2.82
N ARG A 64 9.28 -3.75 -4.13
CA ARG A 64 9.73 -2.63 -4.97
C ARG A 64 8.65 -1.56 -5.01
N GLN A 65 9.06 -0.30 -5.02
CA GLN A 65 8.14 0.83 -5.14
C GLN A 65 7.47 0.77 -6.51
N LEU A 66 6.17 0.47 -6.51
CA LEU A 66 5.34 0.64 -7.69
C LEU A 66 5.16 2.14 -7.94
N LYS A 67 5.41 2.59 -9.17
CA LYS A 67 5.09 3.96 -9.58
C LYS A 67 3.57 4.07 -9.68
N LEU A 68 2.95 4.62 -8.65
CA LEU A 68 1.54 5.00 -8.61
C LEU A 68 1.44 6.51 -8.79
N GLU A 69 0.33 6.97 -9.36
CA GLU A 69 -0.01 8.40 -9.34
C GLU A 69 -0.11 8.88 -7.88
N SER A 70 0.35 10.11 -7.64
CA SER A 70 0.25 10.72 -6.33
C SER A 70 -1.22 10.89 -5.96
N ALA A 71 -1.54 10.74 -4.67
CA ALA A 71 -2.77 11.33 -4.16
C ALA A 71 -2.52 12.85 -4.15
N ASP A 72 -3.21 13.58 -5.02
CA ASP A 72 -3.33 15.05 -4.96
C ASP A 72 -4.19 15.45 -3.74
#